data_AF-A0A7W3T436-F1
#
_entry.id   AF-A0A7W3T436-F1
#
_cell.length_a   1.000
_cell.length_b   1.000
_cell.length_c   1.000
_cell.angle_alpha   90.00
_cell.angle_beta   90.00
_cell.angle_gamma   90.00
#
_symmetry.space_group_name_H-M   'P 1'
#
loop_
_entity.id
_entity.type
_entity.pdbx_description
1 polymer ?
#
loop_
_entity_poly.entity_id
_entity_poly.type
_entity_poly.pdbx_seq_one_letter_code
_entity_poly.pdbx_strand_id
1 'polypeptide(L)'
;MGSRVRLRHPLPAAPRGRRQQTRRLLFMTTALFVALVIAVWVLSGVIAAVVLLGRQGYRDWHWYVLGALLGPMFVPIAAERPRTRPRTLERNALTPEEHTIGGRTALVAVDGSPESRQAIADASRLLASPDSRIVLATVVDAESGKAKSETDRARALLAECAGELNGNGGPAIVTEIGSGKPSAVLLRMAEDENADIIVIGRRGKGLSRRLLGSVADEMVRRSPLPVLLATAPNGAHTGRDGGTTGTAGNDPAAGKGV
;
A
#
# COMPACT_ATOMS: atom_id res chain seq x y z
N MET A 1 10.80 1.67 -114.98
CA MET A 1 10.10 1.92 -113.70
C MET A 1 10.62 0.92 -112.67
N GLY A 2 11.25 1.24 -111.55
CA GLY A 2 11.12 2.42 -110.69
C GLY A 2 10.72 1.96 -109.28
N SER A 3 11.70 1.47 -108.51
CA SER A 3 11.82 1.54 -107.03
C SER A 3 10.70 1.04 -106.11
N ARG A 4 11.06 0.23 -105.10
CA ARG A 4 11.19 0.65 -103.68
C ARG A 4 11.49 -0.55 -102.78
N VAL A 5 12.77 -0.71 -102.44
CA VAL A 5 13.22 -1.53 -101.31
C VAL A 5 12.90 -0.77 -100.03
N ARG A 6 12.00 -1.30 -99.19
CA ARG A 6 11.73 -0.75 -97.85
C ARG A 6 12.72 -1.34 -96.86
N LEU A 7 13.71 -0.55 -96.44
CA LEU A 7 14.56 -0.83 -95.30
C LEU A 7 13.73 -0.74 -94.01
N ARG A 8 13.65 -1.82 -93.24
CA ARG A 8 13.15 -1.79 -91.85
C ARG A 8 14.31 -1.42 -90.93
N HIS A 9 14.27 -0.22 -90.36
CA HIS A 9 15.10 0.14 -89.21
C HIS A 9 14.58 -0.55 -87.94
N PRO A 10 15.42 -1.20 -87.12
CA PRO A 10 15.04 -1.62 -85.78
C PRO A 10 15.00 -0.41 -84.84
N LEU A 11 13.88 -0.22 -84.15
CA LEU A 11 13.70 0.77 -83.08
C LEU A 11 14.60 0.46 -81.87
N PRO A 12 15.17 1.47 -81.19
CA PRO A 12 15.98 1.26 -79.99
C PRO A 12 15.11 0.83 -78.80
N ALA A 13 15.56 -0.22 -78.09
CA ALA A 13 14.88 -0.72 -76.90
C ALA A 13 14.96 0.29 -75.73
N ALA A 14 13.81 0.58 -75.12
CA ALA A 14 13.71 1.47 -73.95
C ALA A 14 14.37 0.86 -72.70
N PRO A 15 15.01 1.67 -71.82
CA PRO A 15 15.75 1.17 -70.66
C PRO A 15 14.79 0.67 -69.56
N ARG A 16 14.82 -0.64 -69.27
CA ARG A 16 13.99 -1.33 -68.25
C ARG A 16 14.49 -1.19 -66.80
N GLY A 17 15.37 -0.23 -66.48
CA GLY A 17 16.09 -0.22 -65.19
C GLY A 17 15.49 0.59 -64.04
N ARG A 18 14.68 1.63 -64.27
CA ARG A 18 14.38 2.61 -63.20
C ARG A 18 13.21 2.26 -62.26
N ARG A 19 12.31 1.35 -62.63
CA ARG A 19 11.10 1.06 -61.83
C ARG A 19 11.34 0.13 -60.63
N GLN A 20 12.41 -0.65 -60.61
CA GLN A 20 12.70 -1.56 -59.49
C GLN A 20 13.45 -0.87 -58.34
N GLN A 21 14.26 0.15 -58.63
CA GLN A 21 15.11 0.80 -57.63
C GLN A 21 14.32 1.72 -56.69
N THR A 22 13.29 2.42 -57.21
CA THR A 22 12.40 3.29 -56.41
C THR A 22 11.52 2.51 -55.45
N ARG A 23 11.09 1.29 -55.80
CA ARG A 23 10.35 0.42 -54.87
C ARG A 23 11.19 0.02 -53.65
N ARG A 24 12.47 -0.33 -53.83
CA ARG A 24 13.35 -0.73 -52.72
C ARG A 24 13.62 0.41 -51.72
N LEU A 25 13.79 1.65 -52.20
CA LEU A 25 14.00 2.80 -51.30
C LEU A 25 12.74 3.13 -50.47
N LEU A 26 11.56 3.07 -51.07
CA LEU A 26 10.29 3.28 -50.36
C LEU A 26 10.03 2.20 -49.30
N PHE A 27 10.31 0.92 -49.58
CA PHE A 27 10.18 -0.14 -48.57
C PHE A 27 11.15 0.03 -47.40
N MET A 28 12.37 0.51 -47.65
CA MET A 28 13.38 0.70 -46.60
C MET A 28 13.01 1.84 -45.65
N THR A 29 12.40 2.92 -46.15
CA THR A 29 11.90 4.02 -45.30
C THR A 29 10.67 3.61 -44.50
N THR A 30 9.74 2.83 -45.07
CA THR A 30 8.61 2.29 -44.30
C THR A 30 9.06 1.31 -43.23
N ALA A 31 10.04 0.45 -43.53
CA ALA A 31 10.59 -0.49 -42.55
C ALA A 31 11.29 0.24 -41.38
N LEU A 32 12.06 1.28 -41.67
CA LEU A 32 12.69 2.15 -40.67
C LEU A 32 11.64 2.89 -39.82
N PHE A 33 10.59 3.39 -40.43
CA PHE A 33 9.50 4.06 -39.73
C PHE A 33 8.76 3.11 -38.78
N VAL A 34 8.41 1.91 -39.24
CA VAL A 34 7.76 0.88 -38.42
C VAL A 34 8.66 0.46 -37.25
N ALA A 35 9.96 0.26 -37.50
CA ALA A 35 10.92 -0.06 -36.44
C ALA A 35 11.00 1.04 -35.38
N LEU A 36 10.98 2.32 -35.79
CA LEU A 36 11.01 3.46 -34.89
C LEU A 36 9.74 3.56 -34.04
N VAL A 37 8.57 3.31 -34.63
CA VAL A 37 7.28 3.28 -33.90
C VAL A 37 7.27 2.18 -32.85
N ILE A 38 7.75 0.97 -33.19
CA ILE A 38 7.87 -0.15 -32.24
C ILE A 38 8.84 0.21 -31.11
N ALA A 39 10.00 0.80 -31.44
CA ALA A 39 10.99 1.20 -30.43
C ALA A 39 10.44 2.24 -29.45
N VAL A 40 9.73 3.26 -29.93
CA VAL A 40 9.09 4.28 -29.09
C VAL A 40 7.99 3.67 -28.23
N TRP A 41 7.21 2.72 -28.78
CA TRP A 41 6.16 2.02 -28.05
C TRP A 41 6.70 1.17 -26.90
N VAL A 42 7.76 0.40 -27.15
CA VAL A 42 8.46 -0.39 -26.13
C VAL A 42 9.09 0.51 -25.07
N LEU A 43 9.79 1.57 -25.49
CA LEU A 43 10.45 2.50 -24.57
C LEU A 43 9.44 3.20 -23.65
N SER A 44 8.29 3.62 -24.19
CA SER A 44 7.20 4.21 -23.41
C SER A 44 6.64 3.23 -22.37
N GLY A 45 6.46 1.95 -22.73
CA GLY A 45 6.02 0.90 -21.80
C GLY A 45 7.03 0.62 -20.68
N VAL A 46 8.32 0.56 -21.02
CA VAL A 46 9.40 0.34 -20.05
C VAL A 46 9.52 1.53 -19.09
N ILE A 47 9.45 2.77 -19.58
CA ILE A 47 9.49 3.97 -18.73
C ILE A 47 8.29 4.00 -17.79
N ALA A 48 7.08 3.72 -18.29
CA ALA A 48 5.88 3.66 -17.46
C ALA A 48 6.00 2.59 -16.36
N ALA A 49 6.50 1.40 -16.70
CA ALA A 49 6.74 0.33 -15.72
C ALA A 49 7.77 0.75 -14.66
N VAL A 50 8.92 1.32 -15.06
CA VAL A 50 9.96 1.77 -14.12
C VAL A 50 9.45 2.88 -13.19
N VAL A 51 8.74 3.87 -13.73
CA VAL A 51 8.22 5.00 -12.95
C VAL A 51 7.10 4.56 -11.99
N LEU A 52 6.21 3.66 -12.42
CA LEU A 52 5.13 3.14 -11.57
C LEU A 52 5.66 2.16 -10.50
N LEU A 53 6.54 1.23 -10.87
CA LEU A 53 7.07 0.23 -9.94
C LEU A 53 8.10 0.82 -8.96
N GLY A 54 8.88 1.81 -9.38
CA GLY A 54 9.83 2.52 -8.52
C GLY A 54 9.16 3.24 -7.35
N ARG A 55 7.88 3.64 -7.48
CA ARG A 55 7.10 4.23 -6.38
C ARG A 55 6.46 3.20 -5.45
N GLN A 56 6.34 1.95 -5.89
CA GLN A 56 5.54 0.90 -5.24
C GLN A 56 6.39 -0.22 -4.61
N GLY A 57 7.72 -0.21 -4.78
CA GLY A 57 8.64 -1.14 -4.08
C GLY A 57 8.62 -2.60 -4.57
N TYR A 58 7.98 -2.88 -5.71
CA TYR A 58 7.91 -4.22 -6.29
C TYR A 58 9.23 -4.62 -6.97
N ARG A 59 9.74 -5.81 -6.65
CA ARG A 59 11.01 -6.34 -7.17
C ARG A 59 10.85 -7.52 -8.13
N ASP A 60 9.62 -7.83 -8.54
CA ASP A 60 9.33 -8.93 -9.46
C ASP A 60 9.62 -8.53 -10.91
N TRP A 61 10.55 -9.25 -11.54
CA TRP A 61 11.00 -8.98 -12.91
C TRP A 61 9.87 -9.11 -13.97
N HIS A 62 8.83 -9.87 -13.65
CA HIS A 62 7.74 -10.26 -14.55
C HIS A 62 6.92 -9.04 -15.00
N TRP A 63 6.81 -8.02 -14.16
CA TRP A 63 6.07 -6.79 -14.47
C TRP A 63 6.79 -5.89 -15.48
N TYR A 64 8.13 -5.93 -15.53
CA TYR A 64 8.90 -5.23 -16.55
C TYR A 64 8.70 -5.88 -17.92
N VAL A 65 8.58 -7.21 -17.97
CA VAL A 65 8.26 -7.96 -19.19
C VAL A 65 6.87 -7.62 -19.68
N LEU A 66 5.88 -7.58 -18.78
CA LEU A 66 4.51 -7.23 -19.13
C LEU A 66 4.39 -5.78 -19.62
N GLY A 67 5.06 -4.83 -18.97
CA GLY A 67 5.11 -3.43 -19.38
C GLY A 67 5.77 -3.21 -20.75
N ALA A 68 6.86 -3.94 -21.04
CA ALA A 68 7.50 -3.91 -22.35
C ALA A 68 6.62 -4.53 -23.45
N LEU A 69 5.81 -5.54 -23.12
CA LEU A 69 4.93 -6.25 -24.05
C LEU A 69 3.60 -5.54 -24.31
N LEU A 70 3.11 -4.71 -23.39
CA LEU A 70 1.81 -4.01 -23.50
C LEU A 70 1.94 -2.51 -23.78
N GLY A 71 3.12 -1.91 -23.60
CA GLY A 71 3.36 -0.52 -23.92
C GLY A 71 2.49 0.44 -23.07
N PRO A 72 2.03 1.58 -23.61
CA PRO A 72 1.16 2.53 -22.91
C PRO A 72 -0.23 1.97 -22.54
N MET A 73 -0.67 0.86 -23.15
CA MET A 73 -1.88 0.15 -22.71
C MET A 73 -1.68 -0.58 -21.38
N PHE A 74 -0.43 -0.76 -20.95
CA PHE A 74 -0.13 -1.19 -19.59
C PHE A 74 -0.49 -0.12 -18.56
N VAL A 75 -0.59 1.16 -18.91
CA VAL A 75 -0.92 2.22 -17.94
C VAL A 75 -2.30 2.01 -17.32
N PRO A 76 -3.40 1.83 -18.07
CA PRO A 76 -4.68 1.48 -17.48
C PRO A 76 -4.66 0.07 -16.88
N ILE A 77 -3.83 -0.88 -17.31
CA ILE A 77 -3.75 -2.21 -16.66
C ILE A 77 -2.95 -2.17 -15.34
N ALA A 78 -1.99 -1.27 -15.21
CA ALA A 78 -1.20 -1.01 -14.00
C ALA A 78 -1.95 -0.07 -13.05
N ALA A 79 -2.77 0.84 -13.59
CA ALA A 79 -3.67 1.70 -12.84
C ALA A 79 -4.99 0.98 -12.48
N GLU A 80 -5.44 0.04 -13.32
CA GLU A 80 -6.62 -0.82 -13.18
C GLU A 80 -6.20 -2.29 -13.20
N ARG A 81 -5.34 -2.70 -12.27
CA ARG A 81 -5.42 -4.07 -11.76
C ARG A 81 -5.17 -4.07 -10.27
N PRO A 82 -5.79 -5.05 -9.63
CA PRO A 82 -6.88 -4.87 -8.71
C PRO A 82 -6.37 -4.14 -7.46
N ARG A 83 -7.27 -3.58 -6.63
CA ARG A 83 -7.00 -3.52 -5.19
C ARG A 83 -6.41 -4.89 -4.84
N THR A 84 -5.11 -4.99 -4.61
CA THR A 84 -4.44 -6.26 -4.39
C THR A 84 -4.97 -6.72 -3.06
N ARG A 85 -6.20 -7.26 -3.00
CA ARG A 85 -6.82 -7.77 -1.78
C ARG A 85 -5.68 -8.49 -1.08
N PRO A 86 -5.21 -8.00 0.09
CA PRO A 86 -4.35 -8.84 0.90
C PRO A 86 -5.10 -10.16 0.92
N ARG A 87 -4.45 -11.28 0.57
CA ARG A 87 -5.13 -12.58 0.55
C ARG A 87 -5.89 -12.67 1.86
N THR A 88 -7.21 -12.44 1.81
CA THR A 88 -8.09 -12.41 2.96
C THR A 88 -8.24 -13.88 3.31
N LEU A 89 -7.24 -14.41 4.00
CA LEU A 89 -7.20 -15.78 4.47
C LEU A 89 -8.16 -15.84 5.65
N GLU A 90 -9.45 -15.99 5.33
CA GLU A 90 -10.61 -15.97 6.22
C GLU A 90 -11.07 -14.59 6.70
N ARG A 91 -12.03 -14.03 5.98
CA ARG A 91 -13.05 -13.17 6.56
C ARG A 91 -14.07 -14.10 7.22
N ASN A 92 -14.00 -14.31 8.54
CA ASN A 92 -15.12 -14.89 9.28
C ASN A 92 -16.22 -13.82 9.33
N ALA A 93 -16.99 -13.77 8.26
CA ALA A 93 -18.08 -12.84 8.08
C ALA A 93 -19.23 -13.22 9.02
N LEU A 94 -19.36 -12.47 10.12
CA LEU A 94 -20.68 -11.93 10.42
C LEU A 94 -21.07 -11.05 9.22
N THR A 95 -22.33 -11.18 8.81
CA THR A 95 -22.89 -10.65 7.57
C THR A 95 -22.51 -9.19 7.30
N PRO A 96 -22.30 -8.78 6.04
CA PRO A 96 -22.14 -7.38 5.68
C PRO A 96 -23.48 -6.67 5.83
N GLU A 97 -23.87 -6.39 7.07
CA GLU A 97 -24.85 -5.35 7.31
C GLU A 97 -24.17 -4.01 7.01
N GLU A 98 -24.94 -3.18 6.32
CA GLU A 98 -24.57 -1.94 5.68
C GLU A 98 -23.72 -1.06 6.59
N HIS A 99 -22.80 -0.28 6.02
CA HIS A 99 -22.22 0.86 6.73
C HIS A 99 -23.37 1.76 7.18
N THR A 100 -23.85 1.60 8.40
CA THR A 100 -24.85 2.47 8.99
C THR A 100 -24.23 3.85 9.04
N ILE A 101 -24.86 4.80 8.34
CA ILE A 101 -24.43 6.20 8.30
C ILE A 101 -24.33 6.70 9.75
N GLY A 102 -23.10 6.91 10.25
CA GLY A 102 -22.80 7.32 11.62
C GLY A 102 -21.94 6.35 12.44
N GLY A 103 -21.76 5.11 11.99
CA GLY A 103 -20.89 4.12 12.62
C GLY A 103 -19.40 4.43 12.43
N ARG A 104 -18.62 4.46 13.51
CA ARG A 104 -17.17 4.71 13.47
C ARG A 104 -16.39 3.41 13.37
N THR A 105 -15.32 3.40 12.59
CA THR A 105 -14.44 2.24 12.40
C THR A 105 -13.05 2.52 12.97
N ALA A 106 -12.54 1.61 13.81
CA ALA A 106 -11.12 1.59 14.21
C ALA A 106 -10.39 0.39 13.61
N LEU A 107 -9.20 0.63 13.05
CA LEU A 107 -8.24 -0.43 12.76
C LEU A 107 -7.31 -0.60 13.95
N VAL A 108 -7.22 -1.79 14.52
CA VAL A 108 -6.36 -2.11 15.66
C VAL A 108 -5.25 -3.07 15.23
N ALA A 109 -3.99 -2.66 15.37
CA ALA A 109 -2.86 -3.54 15.08
C ALA A 109 -2.56 -4.49 16.25
N VAL A 110 -2.53 -5.79 15.95
CA VAL A 110 -2.35 -6.86 16.93
C VAL A 110 -1.06 -7.62 16.62
N ASP A 111 -0.16 -7.71 17.60
CA ASP A 111 1.07 -8.51 17.54
C ASP A 111 1.25 -9.44 18.75
N GLY A 112 0.24 -9.49 19.62
CA GLY A 112 0.22 -10.30 20.83
C GLY A 112 1.02 -9.70 22.00
N SER A 113 1.55 -8.48 21.86
CA SER A 113 2.17 -7.76 22.96
C SER A 113 1.14 -7.24 23.97
N PRO A 114 1.53 -6.98 25.23
CA PRO A 114 0.66 -6.33 26.21
C PRO A 114 0.12 -4.98 25.73
N GLU A 115 0.96 -4.20 25.03
CA GLU A 115 0.58 -2.94 24.42
C GLU A 115 -0.47 -3.12 23.33
N SER A 116 -0.39 -4.17 22.50
CA SER A 116 -1.44 -4.46 21.51
C SER A 116 -2.77 -4.88 22.13
N ARG A 117 -2.73 -5.61 23.26
CA ARG A 117 -3.96 -5.93 24.03
C ARG A 117 -4.57 -4.69 24.67
N GLN A 118 -3.74 -3.76 25.16
CA GLN A 118 -4.24 -2.47 25.62
C GLN A 118 -4.84 -1.66 24.47
N ALA A 119 -4.26 -1.73 23.27
CA ALA A 119 -4.78 -1.09 22.06
C ALA A 119 -6.20 -1.58 21.74
N ILE A 120 -6.45 -2.87 21.88
CA ILE A 120 -7.78 -3.47 21.73
C ILE A 120 -8.75 -2.91 22.78
N ALA A 121 -8.34 -2.85 24.06
CA ALA A 121 -9.17 -2.32 25.14
C ALA A 121 -9.47 -0.82 25.00
N ASP A 122 -8.51 -0.04 24.51
CA ASP A 122 -8.69 1.39 24.26
C ASP A 122 -9.66 1.60 23.08
N ALA A 123 -9.52 0.82 22.01
CA ALA A 123 -10.43 0.85 20.87
C ALA A 123 -11.87 0.49 21.27
N SER A 124 -12.07 -0.56 22.08
CA SER A 124 -13.41 -0.95 22.55
C SER A 124 -14.07 0.08 23.44
N ARG A 125 -13.29 0.81 24.26
CA ARG A 125 -13.79 1.94 25.05
C ARG A 125 -14.16 3.15 24.19
N LEU A 126 -13.36 3.44 23.16
CA LEU A 126 -13.62 4.53 22.22
C LEU A 126 -14.83 4.27 21.34
N LEU A 127 -15.06 3.00 21.00
CA LEU A 127 -16.10 2.53 20.09
C LEU A 127 -17.08 1.59 20.80
N ALA A 128 -17.59 2.01 21.96
CA ALA A 128 -18.50 1.20 22.76
C ALA A 128 -19.91 1.06 22.15
N SER A 129 -20.23 1.81 21.09
CA SER A 129 -21.54 1.77 20.45
C SER A 129 -21.68 0.55 19.52
N PRO A 130 -22.87 -0.07 19.45
CA PRO A 130 -23.12 -1.24 18.60
C PRO A 130 -23.01 -0.93 17.10
N ASP A 131 -23.23 0.32 16.70
CA ASP A 131 -23.05 0.77 15.31
C ASP A 131 -21.58 0.94 14.91
N SER A 132 -20.65 0.81 15.86
CA SER A 132 -19.22 0.95 15.61
C SER A 132 -18.58 -0.39 15.25
N ARG A 133 -17.43 -0.31 14.59
CA ARG A 133 -16.71 -1.48 14.08
C ARG A 133 -15.24 -1.44 14.47
N ILE A 134 -14.71 -2.57 14.89
CA ILE A 134 -13.29 -2.76 15.21
C ILE A 134 -12.72 -3.82 14.28
N VAL A 135 -11.70 -3.42 13.52
CA VAL A 135 -10.93 -4.33 12.65
C VAL A 135 -9.63 -4.69 13.34
N LEU A 136 -9.51 -5.92 13.82
CA LEU A 136 -8.28 -6.46 14.37
C LEU A 136 -7.37 -6.94 13.25
N ALA A 137 -6.22 -6.31 13.08
CA ALA A 137 -5.30 -6.57 11.98
C ALA A 137 -3.95 -7.09 12.46
N THR A 138 -3.45 -8.17 11.84
CA THR A 138 -2.08 -8.67 12.02
C THR A 138 -1.36 -8.68 10.67
N VAL A 139 -0.07 -8.35 10.65
CA VAL A 139 0.76 -8.43 9.43
C VAL A 139 1.82 -9.52 9.60
N VAL A 140 1.85 -10.46 8.66
CA VAL A 140 2.84 -11.55 8.59
C VAL A 140 3.85 -11.31 7.46
N ASP A 141 5.07 -11.79 7.64
CA ASP A 141 6.07 -11.74 6.58
C ASP A 141 5.92 -12.96 5.66
N ALA A 142 5.35 -12.78 4.46
CA ALA A 142 5.17 -13.89 3.51
C ALA A 142 6.50 -14.43 2.98
N GLU A 143 7.60 -13.68 3.11
CA GLU A 143 8.92 -14.07 2.59
C GLU A 143 9.65 -15.06 3.52
N SER A 144 9.12 -15.32 4.73
CA SER A 144 9.82 -16.08 5.78
C SER A 144 10.02 -17.58 5.50
N GLY A 145 9.57 -18.11 4.37
CA GLY A 145 9.57 -19.55 4.07
C GLY A 145 8.68 -20.39 5.02
N LYS A 146 8.04 -19.75 6.00
CA LYS A 146 7.14 -20.34 7.01
C LYS A 146 5.74 -19.71 6.96
N ALA A 147 5.39 -19.09 5.84
CA ALA A 147 4.17 -18.29 5.67
C ALA A 147 2.89 -18.97 6.16
N LYS A 148 2.72 -20.28 5.94
CA LYS A 148 1.53 -21.01 6.42
C LYS A 148 1.46 -21.07 7.95
N SER A 149 2.55 -21.46 8.61
CA SER A 149 2.59 -21.55 10.07
C SER A 149 2.46 -20.19 10.75
N GLU A 150 3.01 -19.13 10.15
CA GLU A 150 2.86 -17.77 10.67
C GLU A 150 1.44 -17.24 10.52
N THR A 151 0.79 -17.53 9.38
CA THR A 151 -0.62 -17.20 9.17
C THR A 151 -1.52 -17.94 10.17
N ASP A 152 -1.29 -19.24 10.41
CA ASP A 152 -2.07 -20.02 11.36
C ASP A 152 -1.95 -19.45 12.80
N ARG A 153 -0.75 -19.01 13.18
CA ARG A 153 -0.52 -18.32 14.47
C ARG A 153 -1.21 -16.97 14.55
N ALA A 154 -1.13 -16.17 13.49
CA ALA A 154 -1.81 -14.88 13.42
C ALA A 154 -3.34 -15.06 13.52
N ARG A 155 -3.88 -16.08 12.85
CA ARG A 155 -5.30 -16.45 12.93
C ARG A 155 -5.71 -16.85 14.35
N ALA A 156 -4.94 -17.71 15.00
CA ALA A 156 -5.21 -18.13 16.38
C ALA A 156 -5.20 -16.94 17.34
N LEU A 157 -4.22 -16.03 17.19
CA LEU A 157 -4.12 -14.80 17.98
C LEU A 157 -5.32 -13.88 17.77
N LEU A 158 -5.73 -13.63 16.52
CA LEU A 158 -6.87 -12.79 16.22
C LEU A 158 -8.18 -13.40 16.73
N ALA A 159 -8.34 -14.73 16.62
CA ALA A 159 -9.52 -15.42 17.15
C ALA A 159 -9.59 -15.34 18.68
N GLU A 160 -8.46 -15.49 19.38
CA GLU A 160 -8.35 -15.29 20.82
C GLU A 160 -8.79 -13.87 21.21
N CYS A 161 -8.19 -12.84 20.57
CA CYS A 161 -8.50 -11.45 20.85
C CYS A 161 -9.94 -11.06 20.50
N ALA A 162 -10.50 -11.57 19.40
CA ALA A 162 -11.89 -11.33 19.04
C ALA A 162 -12.85 -11.99 20.05
N GLY A 163 -12.50 -13.18 20.56
CA GLY A 163 -13.25 -13.87 21.61
C GLY A 163 -13.33 -13.07 22.91
N GLU A 164 -12.26 -12.36 23.29
CA GLU A 164 -12.23 -11.48 24.47
C GLU A 164 -13.17 -10.27 24.35
N LEU A 165 -13.52 -9.86 23.13
CA LEU A 165 -14.37 -8.69 22.84
C LEU A 165 -15.85 -9.03 22.63
N ASN A 166 -16.20 -10.30 22.49
CA ASN A 166 -17.57 -10.74 22.24
C ASN A 166 -18.44 -10.59 23.50
N GLY A 167 -18.85 -9.35 23.79
CA GLY A 167 -19.87 -8.99 24.76
C GLY A 167 -21.18 -8.58 24.07
N ASN A 168 -22.32 -8.84 24.71
CA ASN A 168 -23.62 -8.39 24.21
C ASN A 168 -23.67 -6.85 24.19
N GLY A 169 -23.81 -6.26 23.00
CA GLY A 169 -23.97 -4.81 22.80
C GLY A 169 -22.67 -4.03 22.50
N GLY A 170 -21.55 -4.71 22.25
CA GLY A 170 -20.29 -4.08 21.81
C GLY A 170 -20.20 -3.84 20.30
N PRO A 171 -19.09 -3.24 19.82
CA PRO A 171 -18.86 -3.00 18.40
C PRO A 171 -18.73 -4.30 17.60
N ALA A 172 -19.04 -4.25 16.31
CA ALA A 172 -18.81 -5.36 15.40
C ALA A 172 -17.31 -5.64 15.26
N ILE A 173 -16.89 -6.89 15.50
CA ILE A 173 -15.49 -7.30 15.42
C ILE A 173 -15.21 -7.98 14.08
N VAL A 174 -14.20 -7.50 13.36
CA VAL A 174 -13.69 -8.08 12.11
C VAL A 174 -12.21 -8.40 12.30
N THR A 175 -11.74 -9.51 11.75
CA THR A 175 -10.32 -9.89 11.81
C THR A 175 -9.71 -9.92 10.42
N GLU A 176 -8.52 -9.33 10.26
CA GLU A 176 -7.78 -9.31 9.00
C GLU A 176 -6.32 -9.70 9.17
N ILE A 177 -5.79 -10.46 8.20
CA ILE A 177 -4.37 -10.81 8.13
C ILE A 177 -3.79 -10.26 6.83
N GLY A 178 -2.77 -9.43 6.98
CA GLY A 178 -2.04 -8.82 5.87
C GLY A 178 -0.67 -9.42 5.73
N SER A 179 -0.03 -9.17 4.59
CA SER A 179 1.36 -9.58 4.41
C SER A 179 2.21 -8.54 3.71
N GLY A 180 3.46 -8.41 4.18
CA GLY A 180 4.44 -7.45 3.70
C GLY A 180 4.95 -6.54 4.82
N LYS A 181 5.37 -5.32 4.46
CA LYS A 181 5.86 -4.33 5.43
C LYS A 181 4.71 -3.88 6.36
N PRO A 182 4.80 -4.06 7.69
CA PRO A 182 3.69 -3.82 8.61
C PRO A 182 3.01 -2.45 8.49
N SER A 183 3.79 -1.36 8.51
CA SER A 183 3.26 0.01 8.40
C SER A 183 2.52 0.27 7.09
N ALA A 184 3.10 -0.14 5.96
CA ALA A 184 2.48 0.03 4.65
C ALA A 184 1.18 -0.79 4.51
N VAL A 185 1.21 -2.03 5.00
CA VAL A 185 0.05 -2.93 4.99
C VAL A 185 -1.07 -2.41 5.89
N LEU A 186 -0.75 -1.97 7.12
CA LEU A 186 -1.72 -1.42 8.06
C LEU A 186 -2.37 -0.14 7.54
N LEU A 187 -1.59 0.78 6.94
CA LEU A 187 -2.15 1.99 6.34
C LEU A 187 -3.12 1.67 5.20
N ARG A 188 -2.76 0.69 4.36
CA ARG A 188 -3.62 0.24 3.28
C ARG A 188 -4.88 -0.46 3.77
N MET A 189 -4.78 -1.29 4.81
CA MET A 189 -5.95 -1.91 5.45
C MET A 189 -6.88 -0.85 6.05
N ALA A 190 -6.31 0.19 6.67
CA ALA A 190 -7.11 1.29 7.22
C ALA A 190 -7.89 2.03 6.12
N GLU A 191 -7.27 2.23 4.96
CA GLU A 191 -7.91 2.83 3.78
C GLU A 191 -8.98 1.90 3.17
N ASP A 192 -8.65 0.63 2.95
CA ASP A 192 -9.58 -0.37 2.38
C ASP A 192 -10.83 -0.55 3.27
N GLU A 193 -10.68 -0.43 4.59
CA GLU A 193 -11.75 -0.55 5.58
C GLU A 193 -12.43 0.79 5.93
N ASN A 194 -12.04 1.92 5.32
CA ASN A 194 -12.53 3.26 5.68
C ASN A 194 -12.45 3.54 7.19
N ALA A 195 -11.32 3.21 7.82
CA ALA A 195 -11.11 3.45 9.23
C ALA A 195 -11.03 4.95 9.55
N ASP A 196 -11.67 5.37 10.64
CA ASP A 196 -11.61 6.74 11.16
C ASP A 196 -10.38 6.95 12.06
N ILE A 197 -9.88 5.87 12.66
CA ILE A 197 -8.74 5.89 13.57
C ILE A 197 -7.93 4.59 13.48
N ILE A 198 -6.61 4.72 13.63
CA ILE A 198 -5.71 3.58 13.77
C ILE A 198 -5.22 3.51 15.20
N VAL A 199 -5.37 2.34 15.82
CA VAL A 199 -5.00 2.09 17.22
C VAL A 199 -3.91 1.04 17.24
N ILE A 200 -2.74 1.40 17.75
CA ILE A 200 -1.56 0.53 17.73
C ILE A 200 -0.90 0.53 19.11
N GLY A 201 -0.22 -0.57 19.45
CA GLY A 201 0.69 -0.56 20.58
C GLY A 201 1.83 0.43 20.34
N ARG A 202 2.19 1.23 21.36
CA ARG A 202 3.38 2.09 21.34
C ARG A 202 4.64 1.29 21.00
N ARG A 203 4.67 0.02 21.40
CA ARG A 203 5.78 -0.92 21.22
C ARG A 203 5.21 -2.28 20.84
N GLY A 204 6.04 -3.07 20.17
CA GLY A 204 5.73 -4.46 19.88
C GLY A 204 6.37 -5.43 20.87
N LYS A 205 6.13 -6.71 20.63
CA LYS A 205 6.63 -7.81 21.47
C LYS A 205 8.15 -7.77 21.67
N GLY A 206 8.60 -7.75 22.93
CA GLY A 206 10.02 -7.87 23.31
C GLY A 206 10.85 -6.58 23.27
N LEU A 207 10.21 -5.40 23.09
CA LEU A 207 10.92 -4.12 22.99
C LEU A 207 11.06 -3.38 24.34
N SER A 208 12.19 -2.67 24.54
CA SER A 208 12.46 -1.88 25.77
C SER A 208 11.38 -0.85 26.07
N ARG A 209 11.02 -0.67 27.35
CA ARG A 209 9.91 0.23 27.77
C ARG A 209 10.10 1.70 27.40
N ARG A 210 11.35 2.14 27.18
CA ARG A 210 11.70 3.55 26.95
C ARG A 210 11.61 4.00 25.49
N LEU A 211 11.57 3.07 24.53
CA LEU A 211 11.64 3.39 23.09
C LEU A 211 10.27 3.32 22.40
N LEU A 212 10.13 3.93 21.22
CA LEU A 212 8.96 3.78 20.36
C LEU A 212 9.21 2.60 19.40
N GLY A 213 8.21 1.78 19.14
CA GLY A 213 8.33 0.69 18.16
C GLY A 213 8.48 1.23 16.74
N SER A 214 9.23 0.52 15.88
CA SER A 214 9.46 0.95 14.48
C SER A 214 8.16 1.14 13.70
N VAL A 215 7.18 0.25 13.90
CA VAL A 215 5.85 0.38 13.29
C VAL A 215 5.14 1.62 13.82
N ALA A 216 5.12 1.83 15.14
CA ALA A 216 4.47 2.99 15.74
C ALA A 216 5.07 4.32 15.28
N ASP A 217 6.39 4.37 15.24
CA ASP A 217 7.16 5.52 14.80
C ASP A 217 6.92 5.86 13.32
N GLU A 218 6.81 4.83 12.46
CA GLU A 218 6.45 5.03 11.05
C GLU A 218 4.98 5.45 10.87
N MET A 219 4.06 4.85 11.61
CA MET A 219 2.62 5.17 11.54
C MET A 219 2.36 6.61 11.96
N VAL A 220 2.92 7.07 13.08
CA VAL A 220 2.74 8.45 13.57
C VAL A 220 3.25 9.48 12.55
N ARG A 221 4.31 9.17 11.80
CA ARG A 221 4.88 10.09 10.82
C ARG A 221 4.19 10.08 9.46
N ARG A 222 3.54 8.98 9.08
CA ARG A 222 3.07 8.75 7.70
C ARG A 222 1.57 8.57 7.58
N SER A 223 0.87 8.32 8.68
CA SER A 223 -0.57 8.06 8.64
C SER A 223 -1.34 9.32 8.22
N PRO A 224 -2.22 9.22 7.22
CA PRO A 224 -3.18 10.28 6.93
C PRO A 224 -4.35 10.31 7.94
N LEU A 225 -4.51 9.23 8.72
CA LEU A 225 -5.54 9.07 9.73
C LEU A 225 -4.99 9.32 11.15
N PRO A 226 -5.83 9.75 12.10
CA PRO A 226 -5.46 9.81 13.51
C PRO A 226 -4.89 8.47 14.02
N VAL A 227 -3.78 8.53 14.77
CA VAL A 227 -3.12 7.35 15.35
C VAL A 227 -3.14 7.44 16.87
N LEU A 228 -3.72 6.44 17.52
CA LEU A 228 -3.69 6.27 18.97
C LEU A 228 -2.62 5.26 19.36
N LEU A 229 -1.70 5.69 20.24
CA LEU A 229 -0.65 4.84 20.79
C LEU A 229 -1.06 4.30 22.16
N ALA A 230 -1.40 3.01 22.21
CA ALA A 230 -1.68 2.33 23.47
C ALA A 230 -0.38 2.01 24.22
N THR A 231 -0.38 2.24 25.52
CA THR A 231 0.76 1.95 26.40
C THR A 231 0.34 0.89 27.39
N ALA A 232 1.21 -0.11 27.65
CA ALA A 232 0.91 -1.14 28.63
C ALA A 232 0.46 -0.50 29.96
N PRO A 233 -0.55 -1.06 30.65
CA PRO A 233 -1.03 -0.53 31.90
C PRO A 233 0.14 -0.45 32.89
N ASN A 234 0.54 0.77 33.23
CA ASN A 234 1.48 0.99 34.30
C ASN A 234 0.80 0.50 35.58
N GLY A 235 1.43 -0.42 36.30
CA GLY A 235 1.11 -0.58 37.72
C GLY A 235 1.24 0.79 38.38
N ALA A 236 0.12 1.32 38.87
CA ALA A 236 -0.03 2.55 39.65
C ALA A 236 0.33 3.89 38.96
N HIS A 237 -0.70 4.55 38.44
CA HIS A 237 -0.90 5.97 38.78
C HIS A 237 -1.90 6.05 39.94
N THR A 238 -1.49 5.60 41.13
CA THR A 238 -2.17 6.01 42.36
C THR A 238 -1.88 7.49 42.57
N GLY A 239 -2.93 8.31 42.48
CA GLY A 239 -3.06 9.64 43.10
C GLY A 239 -1.85 10.57 43.03
N ARG A 240 -1.90 11.54 42.11
CA ARG A 240 -1.28 12.84 42.36
C ARG A 240 -2.26 13.96 42.03
N ASP A 241 -3.42 13.90 42.68
CA ASP A 241 -4.16 15.10 43.07
C ASP A 241 -3.46 15.65 44.32
N GLY A 242 -2.36 16.36 44.09
CA GLY A 242 -1.60 17.06 45.12
C GLY A 242 -1.26 18.42 44.54
N GLY A 243 -2.07 19.41 44.87
CA GLY A 243 -2.00 20.76 44.34
C GLY A 243 -0.59 21.35 44.44
N THR A 244 -0.15 21.92 43.33
CA THR A 244 0.88 22.95 43.34
C THR A 244 0.25 24.22 42.80
N THR A 245 -0.45 24.93 43.69
CA THR A 245 -0.56 26.39 43.56
C THR A 245 0.85 26.94 43.64
N GLY A 246 1.41 27.29 42.48
CA GLY A 246 2.62 28.10 42.40
C GLY A 246 2.31 29.50 42.91
N THR A 247 2.60 29.75 44.19
CA THR A 247 2.74 31.12 44.69
C THR A 247 4.14 31.58 44.34
N ALA A 248 4.22 32.52 43.41
CA ALA A 248 5.41 33.30 43.13
C ALA A 248 5.80 34.11 44.38
N GLY A 249 6.81 33.64 45.10
CA GLY A 249 7.54 34.43 46.09
C GLY A 249 8.73 35.08 45.39
N ASN A 250 8.52 36.30 44.91
CA ASN A 250 9.59 37.21 44.51
C ASN A 250 9.97 38.01 45.75
N ASP A 251 11.11 37.71 46.36
CA ASP A 251 11.72 38.61 47.36
C ASP A 251 13.13 38.98 46.89
N PRO A 252 13.38 40.27 46.59
CA PRO A 252 14.70 40.76 46.26
C PRO A 252 15.49 41.11 47.52
N ALA A 253 16.80 41.07 47.37
CA ALA A 253 17.81 41.43 48.34
C ALA A 253 17.58 42.80 49.04
N ALA A 254 17.81 42.81 50.36
CA ALA A 254 18.37 43.91 51.13
C ALA A 254 19.18 43.26 52.27
N GLY A 255 20.43 43.60 52.57
CA GLY A 255 21.05 44.90 52.53
C GLY A 255 21.50 45.23 53.97
N LYS A 256 22.81 45.19 54.17
CA LYS A 256 23.60 45.53 55.38
C LYS A 256 23.03 46.66 56.27
N GLY A 257 23.37 46.62 57.56
CA GLY A 257 23.85 47.81 58.26
C GLY A 257 23.46 47.97 59.73
N VAL A 258 24.53 48.02 60.55
CA VAL A 258 24.66 48.58 61.92
C VAL A 258 24.13 47.75 63.08
#